data_AF-S3B3I0-F1
#
_entry.id   AF-S3B3I0-F1
#
_cell.length_a   1.000
_cell.length_b   1.000
_cell.length_c   1.000
_cell.angle_alpha   90.00
_cell.angle_beta   90.00
_cell.angle_gamma   90.00
#
_symmetry.space_group_name_H-M   'P 1'
#
loop_
_entity.id
_entity.type
_entity.pdbx_description
1 polymer ?
#
loop_
_entity_poly.entity_id
_entity_poly.type
_entity_poly.pdbx_seq_one_letter_code
_entity_poly.pdbx_strand_id
1 'polypeptide(L)'
;MGVSMALRPTAVGAGARPLAAGTELSAYDVTAVVIAALLVGAGLMVTLRLVLGPTTLDRAVALDALVAVVMAGVGVQTAVQGNAFYLPVLLVLSFLGFTGSVGVARFMALRDEAGTGDVDESQDTGEESGGPGEVR
;
A
#
# COMPACT_ATOMS: atom_id res chain seq x y z
N MET A 1 15.62 -40.24 -20.66
CA MET A 1 15.80 -39.03 -19.83
C MET A 1 14.42 -38.59 -19.34
N GLY A 2 13.91 -39.24 -18.29
CA GLY A 2 12.59 -38.99 -17.74
C GLY A 2 12.71 -38.09 -16.52
N VAL A 3 12.03 -36.94 -16.54
CA VAL A 3 11.95 -36.03 -15.41
C VAL A 3 10.94 -36.62 -14.42
N SER A 4 11.42 -37.41 -13.46
CA SER A 4 10.67 -37.73 -12.23
C SER A 4 10.55 -36.47 -11.39
N MET A 5 9.61 -35.59 -11.77
CA MET A 5 9.15 -34.49 -10.93
C MET A 5 8.15 -35.06 -9.93
N ALA A 6 8.69 -35.63 -8.86
CA ALA A 6 7.94 -36.10 -7.71
C ALA A 6 7.22 -34.91 -7.06
N LEU A 7 5.97 -34.69 -7.44
CA LEU A 7 5.03 -33.98 -6.58
C LEU A 7 4.99 -34.74 -5.25
N ARG A 8 5.56 -34.14 -4.20
CA ARG A 8 5.23 -34.50 -2.82
C ARG A 8 4.01 -33.67 -2.43
N PRO A 9 2.80 -34.26 -2.35
CA PRO A 9 1.71 -33.63 -1.63
C PRO A 9 1.92 -33.86 -0.12
N THR A 10 1.25 -33.03 0.69
CA THR A 10 0.95 -33.21 2.13
C THR A 10 2.10 -33.07 3.14
N ALA A 11 2.16 -31.90 3.78
CA ALA A 11 2.35 -31.75 5.24
C ALA A 11 2.28 -30.25 5.63
N VAL A 12 1.14 -29.59 5.38
CA VAL A 12 0.77 -28.46 6.24
C VAL A 12 0.26 -29.11 7.52
N GLY A 13 1.05 -28.97 8.58
CA GLY A 13 0.97 -29.75 9.81
C GLY A 13 -0.44 -29.89 10.36
N ALA A 14 -0.91 -31.13 10.34
CA ALA A 14 -1.73 -31.71 11.38
C ALA A 14 -0.97 -31.59 12.71
N GLY A 15 -1.02 -30.41 13.32
CA GLY A 15 -0.69 -30.22 14.73
C GLY A 15 -1.83 -30.79 15.54
N ALA A 16 -1.67 -32.03 16.00
CA ALA A 16 -2.45 -32.64 17.05
C ALA A 16 -2.57 -31.66 18.23
N ARG A 17 -3.75 -31.05 18.43
CA ARG A 17 -3.99 -30.19 19.60
C ARG A 17 -4.23 -31.11 20.80
N PRO A 18 -3.37 -31.05 21.82
CA PRO A 18 -3.49 -31.88 23.00
C PRO A 18 -4.70 -31.43 23.83
N LEU A 19 -5.41 -32.43 24.34
CA LEU A 19 -6.43 -32.50 25.39
C LEU A 19 -6.47 -31.34 26.43
N ALA A 20 -6.77 -30.11 25.99
CA ALA A 20 -7.13 -28.93 26.79
C ALA A 20 -8.34 -28.21 26.14
N ALA A 21 -9.36 -28.99 25.75
CA ALA A 21 -10.44 -28.57 24.87
C ALA A 21 -11.40 -27.50 25.42
N GLY A 22 -11.25 -27.07 26.69
CA GLY A 22 -12.10 -26.05 27.32
C GLY A 22 -11.60 -24.60 27.18
N THR A 23 -10.28 -24.38 27.06
CA THR A 23 -9.68 -23.04 26.97
C THR A 23 -9.32 -22.64 25.55
N GLU A 24 -9.04 -23.62 24.66
CA GLU A 24 -8.59 -23.38 23.29
C GLU A 24 -9.66 -22.72 22.41
N LEU A 25 -10.95 -23.07 22.56
CA LEU A 25 -12.04 -22.39 21.86
C LEU A 25 -12.16 -20.93 22.31
N SER A 26 -12.11 -20.68 23.62
CA SER A 26 -12.20 -19.32 24.17
C SER A 26 -11.00 -18.45 23.77
N ALA A 27 -9.77 -18.99 23.78
CA ALA A 27 -8.59 -18.23 23.38
C ALA A 27 -8.63 -17.86 21.88
N TYR A 28 -9.11 -18.77 21.03
CA TYR A 28 -9.29 -18.51 19.61
C TYR A 28 -10.35 -17.44 19.36
N ASP A 29 -11.51 -17.54 20.02
CA ASP A 29 -12.60 -16.57 19.92
C ASP A 29 -12.15 -15.18 20.39
N VAL A 30 -11.44 -15.10 21.51
CA VAL A 30 -10.87 -13.85 22.02
C VAL A 30 -9.90 -13.24 21.01
N THR A 31 -9.01 -14.05 20.43
CA THR A 31 -8.05 -13.58 19.41
C THR A 31 -8.77 -13.06 18.17
N ALA A 32 -9.80 -13.76 17.68
CA ALA A 32 -10.59 -13.34 16.53
C ALA A 32 -11.33 -12.01 16.80
N VAL A 33 -11.91 -11.83 17.98
CA VAL A 33 -12.57 -10.58 18.40
C VAL A 33 -11.57 -9.43 18.49
N VAL A 34 -10.38 -9.65 19.06
CA VAL A 34 -9.33 -8.63 19.15
C VAL A 34 -8.88 -8.19 17.76
N ILE A 35 -8.62 -9.14 16.85
CA ILE A 35 -8.24 -8.82 15.47
C ILE A 35 -9.36 -8.05 14.76
N ALA A 36 -10.62 -8.50 14.89
CA ALA A 36 -11.76 -7.81 14.29
C ALA A 36 -11.90 -6.37 14.82
N ALA A 37 -11.76 -6.15 16.12
CA ALA A 37 -11.80 -4.81 16.73
C ALA A 37 -10.67 -3.91 16.21
N LEU A 38 -9.45 -4.44 16.09
CA LEU A 38 -8.31 -3.72 15.53
C LEU A 38 -8.53 -3.37 14.06
N LEU A 39 -9.08 -4.28 13.25
CA LEU A 39 -9.37 -4.02 11.84
C LEU A 39 -10.47 -2.98 11.65
N VAL A 40 -11.53 -3.00 12.48
CA VAL A 40 -12.56 -1.95 12.46
C VAL A 40 -11.98 -0.61 12.88
N GLY A 41 -11.17 -0.57 13.94
CA GLY A 41 -10.50 0.65 14.38
C GLY A 41 -9.55 1.22 13.31
N ALA A 42 -8.74 0.36 12.69
CA ALA A 42 -7.86 0.73 11.58
C ALA A 42 -8.67 1.23 10.37
N GLY A 43 -9.73 0.51 9.99
CA GLY A 43 -10.61 0.90 8.89
C GLY A 43 -11.24 2.27 9.12
N LEU A 44 -11.70 2.55 10.34
CA LEU A 44 -12.25 3.85 10.70
C LEU A 44 -11.19 4.96 10.59
N MET A 45 -10.01 4.75 11.17
CA MET A 45 -8.89 5.70 11.09
C MET A 45 -8.47 6.00 9.66
N VAL A 46 -8.33 4.95 8.83
CA VAL A 46 -7.96 5.09 7.42
C VAL A 46 -9.05 5.80 6.63
N THR A 47 -10.32 5.49 6.89
CA THR A 47 -11.44 6.18 6.24
C THR A 47 -11.49 7.66 6.62
N LEU A 48 -11.20 8.00 7.88
CA LEU A 48 -11.07 9.40 8.30
C LEU A 48 -9.93 10.11 7.56
N ARG A 49 -8.76 9.47 7.42
CA ARG A 49 -7.65 10.00 6.63
C ARG A 49 -8.00 10.15 5.14
N LEU A 50 -8.76 9.22 4.58
CA LEU A 50 -9.22 9.28 3.19
C LEU A 50 -10.12 10.49 2.93
N VAL A 51 -11.02 10.82 3.87
CA VAL A 51 -11.96 11.93 3.74
C VAL A 51 -11.32 13.28 4.07
N LEU A 52 -10.52 13.35 5.14
CA LEU A 52 -9.90 14.61 5.61
C LEU A 52 -8.53 14.87 4.96
N GLY A 53 -8.01 13.95 4.16
CA GLY A 53 -6.68 14.03 3.55
C GLY A 53 -6.50 15.31 2.71
N PRO A 54 -5.46 16.12 2.99
CA PRO A 54 -5.25 17.43 2.35
C PRO A 54 -4.67 17.31 0.93
N THR A 55 -3.94 16.24 0.62
CA THR A 55 -3.28 16.06 -0.68
C THR A 55 -3.86 14.86 -1.44
N THR A 56 -3.82 14.91 -2.77
CA THR A 56 -4.26 13.79 -3.64
C THR A 56 -3.43 12.53 -3.38
N LEU A 57 -2.13 12.70 -3.09
CA LEU A 57 -1.24 11.61 -2.72
C LEU A 57 -1.65 10.97 -1.39
N ASP A 58 -1.97 11.77 -0.37
CA ASP A 58 -2.41 11.26 0.93
C ASP A 58 -3.71 10.45 0.82
N ARG A 59 -4.64 10.91 -0.02
CA ARG A 59 -5.87 10.16 -0.33
C ARG A 59 -5.59 8.85 -1.07
N ALA A 60 -4.66 8.85 -2.02
CA ALA A 60 -4.27 7.63 -2.73
C ALA A 60 -3.64 6.59 -1.79
N VAL A 61 -2.76 7.03 -0.90
CA VAL A 61 -2.14 6.17 0.12
C VAL A 61 -3.18 5.68 1.14
N ALA A 62 -4.13 6.53 1.55
CA ALA A 62 -5.21 6.12 2.44
C ALA A 62 -6.12 5.07 1.79
N LEU A 63 -6.41 5.19 0.49
CA LEU A 63 -7.19 4.18 -0.24
C LEU A 63 -6.46 2.84 -0.32
N ASP A 64 -5.15 2.84 -0.58
CA ASP A 64 -4.32 1.64 -0.56
C ASP A 64 -4.31 0.97 0.83
N ALA A 65 -4.13 1.76 1.89
CA ALA A 65 -4.22 1.27 3.26
C ALA A 65 -5.62 0.69 3.58
N LEU A 66 -6.69 1.25 3.02
CA LEU A 66 -8.05 0.73 3.23
C LEU A 66 -8.21 -0.64 2.56
N VAL A 67 -7.68 -0.80 1.34
CA VAL A 67 -7.63 -2.09 0.65
C VAL A 67 -6.84 -3.11 1.48
N ALA A 68 -5.70 -2.72 2.05
CA ALA A 68 -4.91 -3.59 2.93
C ALA A 68 -5.67 -4.03 4.19
N VAL A 69 -6.46 -3.14 4.82
CA VAL A 69 -7.32 -3.48 5.97
C VAL A 69 -8.40 -4.49 5.56
N VAL A 70 -9.04 -4.29 4.41
CA VAL A 70 -10.04 -5.24 3.88
C VAL A 70 -9.39 -6.60 3.58
N MET A 71 -8.21 -6.59 2.96
CA MET A 71 -7.43 -7.80 2.70
C MET A 71 -7.08 -8.54 3.98
N ALA A 72 -6.69 -7.83 5.05
CA ALA A 72 -6.41 -8.45 6.34
C ALA A 72 -7.65 -9.13 6.92
N GLY A 73 -8.83 -8.53 6.80
CA GLY A 73 -10.10 -9.15 7.20
C GLY A 73 -10.40 -10.44 6.42
N VAL A 74 -10.20 -10.42 5.10
CA VAL A 74 -10.33 -11.61 4.25
C VAL A 74 -9.28 -12.66 4.61
N GLY A 75 -8.05 -12.25 4.93
CA GLY A 75 -6.96 -13.13 5.37
C GLY A 75 -7.29 -13.85 6.68
N VAL A 76 -7.88 -13.14 7.65
CA VAL A 76 -8.39 -13.74 8.90
C VAL A 76 -9.47 -14.77 8.59
N GLN A 77 -10.44 -14.43 7.74
CA GLN A 77 -11.50 -15.36 7.34
C GLN A 77 -10.95 -16.61 6.64
N THR A 78 -9.92 -16.42 5.79
CA THR A 78 -9.22 -17.50 5.09
C THR A 78 -8.48 -18.41 6.08
N ALA A 79 -7.83 -17.82 7.08
CA ALA A 79 -7.15 -18.55 8.15
C ALA A 79 -8.13 -19.33 9.04
N VAL A 80 -9.31 -18.75 9.30
CA VAL A 80 -10.39 -19.40 10.08
C VAL A 80 -10.97 -20.59 9.32
N GLN A 81 -11.23 -20.45 8.01
CA GLN A 81 -11.80 -21.51 7.18
C GLN A 81 -10.79 -22.63 6.86
N GLY A 82 -9.48 -22.37 7.02
CA GLY A 82 -8.41 -23.31 6.67
C GLY A 82 -8.32 -23.62 5.17
N ASN A 83 -9.00 -22.84 4.32
CA ASN A 83 -9.04 -23.03 2.88
C ASN A 83 -8.32 -21.86 2.19
N ALA A 84 -7.29 -22.19 1.42
CA ALA A 84 -6.42 -21.24 0.73
C ALA A 84 -7.03 -20.56 -0.51
N PHE A 85 -8.32 -20.76 -0.79
CA PHE A 85 -8.98 -20.29 -2.01
C PHE A 85 -8.82 -18.78 -2.29
N TYR A 86 -8.79 -17.95 -1.24
CA TYR A 86 -8.67 -16.49 -1.37
C TYR A 86 -7.23 -15.97 -1.44
N LEU A 87 -6.21 -16.79 -1.19
CA LEU A 87 -4.81 -16.32 -1.21
C LEU A 87 -4.38 -15.70 -2.55
N PRO A 88 -4.73 -16.28 -3.72
CA PRO A 88 -4.42 -15.66 -5.00
C PRO A 88 -5.08 -14.28 -5.17
N VAL A 89 -6.31 -14.10 -4.69
CA VAL A 89 -7.03 -12.82 -4.73
C VAL A 89 -6.33 -11.79 -3.86
N LEU A 90 -5.93 -12.18 -2.63
CA LEU A 90 -5.14 -11.33 -1.75
C LEU A 90 -3.82 -10.91 -2.42
N LEU A 91 -3.14 -11.83 -3.08
CA LEU A 91 -1.90 -11.54 -3.79
C LEU A 91 -2.12 -10.47 -4.88
N VAL A 92 -3.14 -10.64 -5.73
CA VAL A 92 -3.47 -9.65 -6.78
C VAL A 92 -3.83 -8.29 -6.18
N LEU A 93 -4.63 -8.26 -5.11
CA LEU A 93 -5.00 -7.01 -4.44
C LEU A 93 -3.78 -6.29 -3.85
N SER A 94 -2.82 -7.03 -3.28
CA SER A 94 -1.55 -6.47 -2.77
C SER A 94 -0.77 -5.77 -3.88
N PHE A 95 -0.62 -6.46 -5.02
CA PHE A 95 0.09 -5.89 -6.17
C PHE A 95 -0.64 -4.68 -6.75
N LEU A 96 -1.97 -4.74 -6.83
CA LEU A 96 -2.79 -3.66 -7.37
C LEU A 96 -2.72 -2.40 -6.49
N GLY A 97 -2.82 -2.55 -5.17
CA GLY A 97 -2.72 -1.45 -4.22
C GLY A 97 -1.34 -0.78 -4.26
N PHE A 98 -0.28 -1.58 -4.16
CA PHE A 98 1.10 -1.09 -4.24
C PHE A 98 1.39 -0.38 -5.57
N THR A 99 1.06 -1.02 -6.69
CA THR A 99 1.32 -0.46 -8.04
C THR A 99 0.51 0.81 -8.27
N GLY A 100 -0.74 0.86 -7.79
CA GLY A 100 -1.58 2.06 -7.87
C GLY A 100 -0.98 3.25 -7.13
N SER A 101 -0.55 3.05 -5.88
CA SER A 101 0.07 4.09 -5.06
C SER A 101 1.37 4.63 -5.68
N VAL A 102 2.26 3.73 -6.13
CA VAL A 102 3.52 4.10 -6.82
C VAL A 102 3.24 4.86 -8.12
N GLY A 103 2.24 4.42 -8.91
CA GLY A 103 1.85 5.08 -10.16
C GLY A 103 1.38 6.52 -9.93
N VAL A 104 0.52 6.73 -8.93
CA VAL A 104 0.05 8.08 -8.55
C VAL A 104 1.22 8.95 -8.08
N ALA A 105 2.07 8.43 -7.19
CA ALA A 105 3.23 9.17 -6.70
C ALA A 105 4.18 9.60 -7.83
N ARG A 106 4.48 8.68 -8.77
CA ARG A 106 5.34 8.97 -9.92
C ARG A 106 4.71 9.99 -10.86
N PHE A 107 3.42 9.89 -11.13
CA PHE A 107 2.71 10.86 -11.97
C PHE A 107 2.74 12.27 -11.37
N MET A 108 2.57 12.39 -10.05
CA MET A 108 2.65 13.70 -9.38
C MET A 108 4.08 14.26 -9.40
N ALA A 109 5.10 13.43 -9.15
CA ALA A 109 6.50 13.85 -9.22
C ALA A 109 6.89 14.36 -10.62
N LEU A 110 6.51 13.63 -11.67
CA LEU A 110 6.77 14.03 -13.05
C LEU A 110 6.11 15.37 -13.44
N ARG A 111 4.93 15.67 -12.87
CA ARG A 111 4.26 16.97 -13.09
C ARG A 111 4.97 18.13 -12.39
N ASP A 112 5.59 17.88 -11.25
CA ASP A 112 6.34 18.88 -10.49
C ASP A 112 7.63 19.28 -11.23
N GLU A 113 8.35 18.28 -11.75
CA GLU A 113 9.54 18.51 -12.60
C GLU A 113 9.19 19.23 -13.91
N ALA A 114 8.10 18.86 -14.58
CA ALA A 114 7.68 19.50 -15.82
C ALA A 114 7.17 20.94 -15.63
N GLY A 115 6.70 21.31 -14.44
CA GLY A 115 6.19 22.65 -14.12
C GLY A 115 7.25 23.68 -13.73
N THR A 116 8.48 23.23 -13.42
CA THR A 116 9.57 24.08 -12.93
C THR A 116 10.54 24.52 -14.05
N GLY A 117 10.25 24.18 -15.31
CA GLY A 117 11.11 24.48 -16.47
C GLY A 117 11.06 25.91 -17.02
N ASP A 118 10.05 26.71 -16.66
CA ASP A 118 9.76 28.00 -17.32
C ASP A 118 9.76 29.22 -16.37
N VAL A 119 10.59 29.21 -15.32
CA VAL A 119 10.76 30.39 -14.43
C VAL A 119 12.23 30.82 -14.37
N ASP A 120 12.79 31.13 -15.53
CA ASP A 120 13.97 31.98 -15.66
C ASP A 120 13.59 33.20 -16.53
N GLU A 121 12.72 34.07 -15.99
CA GLU A 121 12.42 35.35 -16.61
C GLU A 121 12.96 36.49 -15.74
N SER A 122 14.14 36.93 -16.17
CA SER A 122 14.69 38.30 -16.09
C SER A 122 14.92 38.92 -14.71
N GLN A 123 16.18 38.99 -14.29
CA GLN A 123 16.73 40.17 -13.60
C GLN A 123 18.27 40.14 -13.60
N ASP A 124 18.87 40.67 -14.67
CA ASP A 124 19.87 41.72 -14.47
C ASP A 124 19.68 42.81 -15.54
N THR A 125 19.77 44.03 -15.05
CA THR A 125 19.17 45.23 -15.59
C THR A 125 20.31 46.15 -16.00
N GLY A 126 20.32 46.56 -17.26
CA GLY A 126 20.89 47.84 -17.68
C GLY A 126 22.41 47.96 -17.69
N GLU A 127 23.02 47.52 -18.79
CA GLU A 127 24.26 48.12 -19.29
C GLU A 127 24.05 48.60 -20.75
N GLU A 128 23.22 49.62 -20.91
CA GLU A 128 23.39 50.61 -21.97
C GLU A 128 23.54 52.00 -21.33
N SER A 129 24.77 52.40 -21.04
CA SER A 129 25.19 53.81 -21.16
C SER A 129 26.71 53.92 -21.11
N GLY A 130 27.35 53.98 -22.27
CA GLY A 130 28.81 54.02 -22.36
C GLY A 130 29.39 54.27 -23.75
N GLY A 131 28.77 55.13 -24.57
CA GLY A 131 29.51 55.89 -25.59
C GLY A 131 29.45 57.37 -25.20
N PRO A 132 30.53 58.17 -25.31
CA PRO A 132 31.38 58.24 -26.52
C PRO A 132 32.89 58.47 -26.26
N GLY A 133 33.75 57.94 -27.14
CA GLY A 133 35.07 58.50 -27.39
C GLY A 133 36.23 57.51 -27.40
N GLU A 134 36.57 56.99 -28.58
CA GLU A 134 37.96 56.65 -28.87
C GLU A 134 38.34 57.09 -30.29
N VAL A 135 39.14 58.16 -30.29
CA VAL A 135 40.07 58.67 -31.29
C VAL A 135 40.50 57.70 -32.41
N ARG A 136 40.19 58.06 -33.67
CA ARG A 136 41.19 58.30 -34.72
C ARG A 136 40.60 58.94 -35.97
#